data_AF-A0A4Q9LKK2-F1
#
_entry.id   AF-A0A4Q9LKK2-F1
#
_cell.length_a   1.000
_cell.length_b   1.000
_cell.length_c   1.000
_cell.angle_alpha   90.00
_cell.angle_beta   90.00
_cell.angle_gamma   90.00
#
_symmetry.space_group_name_H-M   'P 1'
#
loop_
_entity.id
_entity.type
_entity.pdbx_description
1 polymer ?
#
loop_
_entity_poly.entity_id
_entity_poly.type
_entity_poly.pdbx_seq_one_letter_code
_entity_poly.pdbx_strand_id
1 'polypeptide(L)'
;MSTKRKLKSVTINYTRFSSLDNLIEIINNSSHFQIQILTLEAFETFSEYLKYKSIPYKPIYPSLTNMYDKKILNIIFEHPNTNLVNYKIILFNKSIHLDFIPYIFTISQSEKLNYLKHKYSQNLISEIKKPLFLEKNIFQLSNHIKFINFPICALILTYLEKVILFALNITNRYEYLFKTVKEIDNNLGNSFLIKVTLNSLVNKNLIIKRGNIYSIIVDRKTIEITLKSVGFDINRL
;
A
#
# COMPACT_ATOMS: atom_id res chain seq x y z
N MET A 1 52.84 -1.05 6.23
CA MET A 1 51.84 -2.07 5.86
C MET A 1 50.77 -2.14 6.96
N SER A 2 49.59 -1.57 6.73
CA SER A 2 48.48 -1.59 7.70
C SER A 2 47.46 -2.63 7.26
N THR A 3 47.31 -3.68 8.08
CA THR A 3 46.39 -4.80 7.87
C THR A 3 44.94 -4.32 8.00
N LYS A 4 44.25 -4.15 6.86
CA LYS A 4 42.80 -3.97 6.82
C LYS A 4 42.13 -5.22 7.39
N ARG A 5 41.66 -5.14 8.64
CA ARG A 5 40.80 -6.17 9.22
C ARG A 5 39.49 -6.19 8.43
N LYS A 6 39.24 -7.29 7.70
CA LYS A 6 37.93 -7.56 7.10
C LYS A 6 36.90 -7.66 8.22
N LEU A 7 35.92 -6.75 8.22
CA LEU A 7 34.72 -6.88 9.04
C LEU A 7 34.06 -8.22 8.70
N LYS A 8 34.04 -9.13 9.67
CA LYS A 8 33.22 -10.33 9.60
C LYS A 8 31.78 -9.85 9.44
N SER A 9 31.12 -10.28 8.37
CA SER A 9 29.70 -10.04 8.15
C SER A 9 28.94 -10.64 9.33
N VAL A 10 28.49 -9.79 10.25
CA VAL A 10 27.56 -10.19 11.30
C VAL A 10 26.24 -10.44 10.58
N THR A 11 25.83 -11.71 10.51
CA THR A 11 24.49 -12.08 10.08
C THR A 11 23.54 -11.58 11.16
N ILE A 12 22.99 -10.38 10.96
CA ILE A 12 21.95 -9.85 11.84
C ILE A 12 20.73 -10.74 11.62
N ASN A 13 20.48 -11.66 12.55
CA ASN A 13 19.28 -12.48 12.56
C ASN A 13 18.08 -11.55 12.74
N TYR A 14 17.44 -11.18 11.63
CA TYR A 14 16.18 -10.45 11.67
C TYR A 14 15.13 -11.35 12.33
N THR A 15 14.68 -11.00 13.54
CA THR A 15 13.45 -11.56 14.10
C THR A 15 12.30 -11.07 13.22
N ARG A 16 11.88 -11.92 12.28
CA ARG A 16 10.67 -11.68 11.49
C ARG A 16 9.46 -11.90 12.37
N PHE A 17 8.91 -10.82 12.91
CA PHE A 17 7.55 -10.83 13.40
C PHE A 17 6.64 -10.76 12.18
N SER A 18 6.18 -11.93 11.73
CA SER A 18 5.51 -12.12 10.43
C SER A 18 4.03 -11.72 10.43
N SER A 19 3.40 -11.51 11.59
CA SER A 19 1.97 -11.20 11.68
C SER A 19 1.76 -9.79 12.24
N LEU A 20 0.92 -8.99 11.60
CA LEU A 20 0.50 -7.69 12.12
C LEU A 20 -0.10 -7.79 13.53
N ASP A 21 -0.69 -8.93 13.87
CA ASP A 21 -1.23 -9.21 15.21
C ASP A 21 -0.16 -9.19 16.30
N ASN A 22 1.08 -9.62 16.02
CA ASN A 22 2.16 -9.56 16.99
C ASN A 22 2.55 -8.10 17.32
N LEU A 23 2.54 -7.21 16.33
CA LEU A 23 2.77 -5.78 16.55
C LEU A 23 1.69 -5.20 17.47
N ILE A 24 0.43 -5.56 17.22
CA ILE A 24 -0.71 -5.11 18.03
C ILE A 24 -0.60 -5.62 19.45
N GLU A 25 -0.24 -6.89 19.61
CA GLU A 25 0.00 -7.50 20.92
C GLU A 25 1.09 -6.74 21.70
N ILE A 26 2.22 -6.43 21.05
CA ILE A 26 3.29 -5.64 21.67
C ILE A 26 2.79 -4.25 22.06
N ILE A 27 2.06 -3.56 21.17
CA ILE A 27 1.54 -2.20 21.44
C ILE A 27 0.63 -2.21 22.67
N ASN A 28 -0.25 -3.22 22.79
CA ASN A 28 -1.25 -3.30 23.84
C ASN A 28 -0.66 -3.79 25.18
N ASN A 29 0.22 -4.79 25.14
CA ASN A 29 0.67 -5.48 26.36
C ASN A 29 1.96 -4.88 26.95
N SER A 30 2.81 -4.26 26.13
CA SER A 30 4.07 -3.70 26.62
C SER A 30 3.88 -2.28 27.12
N SER A 31 4.43 -1.95 28.29
CA SER A 31 4.43 -0.60 28.83
C SER A 31 5.39 0.33 28.07
N HIS A 32 6.53 -0.20 27.60
CA HIS A 32 7.56 0.53 26.88
C HIS A 32 8.16 -0.35 25.78
N PHE A 33 8.47 0.24 24.63
CA PHE A 33 9.18 -0.45 23.54
C PHE A 33 9.72 0.54 22.52
N GLN A 34 10.74 0.12 21.78
CA GLN A 34 11.32 0.87 20.67
C GLN A 34 11.36 -0.05 19.45
N ILE A 35 10.38 0.11 18.57
CA ILE A 35 10.26 -0.67 17.34
C ILE A 35 10.54 0.22 16.15
N GLN A 36 11.29 -0.27 15.18
CA GLN A 36 11.42 0.38 13.89
C GLN A 36 10.55 -0.36 12.87
N ILE A 37 9.69 0.38 12.18
CA ILE A 37 8.91 -0.19 11.09
C ILE A 37 9.69 -0.05 9.78
N LEU A 38 10.01 -1.20 9.18
CA LEU A 38 10.56 -1.33 7.84
C LEU A 38 9.44 -1.69 6.88
N THR A 39 9.10 -0.77 5.98
CA THR A 39 8.01 -0.99 5.03
C THR A 39 8.20 -0.24 3.71
N LEU A 40 7.52 -0.74 2.68
CA LEU A 40 7.32 -0.05 1.41
C LEU A 40 6.04 0.78 1.40
N GLU A 41 5.15 0.58 2.38
CA GLU A 41 3.91 1.33 2.50
C GLU A 41 4.16 2.76 2.97
N ALA A 42 3.28 3.69 2.59
CA ALA A 42 3.32 5.05 3.10
C ALA A 42 2.85 5.11 4.56
N PHE A 43 3.24 6.16 5.28
CA PHE A 43 2.85 6.35 6.68
C PHE A 43 1.32 6.41 6.84
N GLU A 44 0.62 6.99 5.87
CA GLU A 44 -0.84 7.08 5.84
C GLU A 44 -1.48 5.70 5.96
N THR A 45 -0.92 4.69 5.27
CA THR A 45 -1.42 3.33 5.34
C THR A 45 -1.26 2.75 6.76
N PHE A 46 -0.11 2.99 7.39
CA PHE A 46 0.16 2.51 8.75
C PHE A 46 -0.70 3.23 9.81
N SER A 47 -0.75 4.56 9.72
CA SER A 47 -1.61 5.45 10.51
C SER A 47 -3.06 4.99 10.51
N GLU A 48 -3.57 4.66 9.34
CA GLU A 48 -4.94 4.21 9.19
C GLU A 48 -5.18 2.78 9.67
N TYR A 49 -4.18 1.90 9.55
CA TYR A 49 -4.21 0.58 10.19
C TYR A 49 -4.33 0.69 11.72
N LEU A 50 -3.59 1.62 12.35
CA LEU A 50 -3.70 1.88 13.78
C LEU A 50 -5.10 2.38 14.16
N LYS A 51 -5.70 3.27 13.36
CA LYS A 51 -7.10 3.72 13.57
C LYS A 51 -8.09 2.58 13.48
N TYR A 52 -7.95 1.70 12.49
CA TYR A 52 -8.79 0.51 12.34
C TYR A 52 -8.72 -0.39 13.58
N LYS A 53 -7.52 -0.56 14.15
CA LYS A 53 -7.31 -1.32 15.39
C LYS A 53 -7.61 -0.51 16.66
N SER A 54 -8.14 0.71 16.53
CA SER A 54 -8.46 1.62 17.63
C SER A 54 -7.27 1.89 18.57
N ILE A 55 -6.05 1.95 18.01
CA ILE A 55 -4.84 2.25 18.77
C ILE A 55 -4.64 3.77 18.79
N PRO A 56 -4.60 4.41 19.97
CA PRO A 56 -4.28 5.83 20.07
C PRO A 56 -2.79 6.04 19.80
N TYR A 57 -2.47 6.95 18.87
CA TYR A 57 -1.10 7.30 18.53
C TYR A 57 -0.96 8.79 18.27
N LYS A 58 0.29 9.27 18.33
CA LYS A 58 0.68 10.63 18.01
C LYS A 58 1.91 10.64 17.10
N PRO A 59 1.80 11.20 15.88
CA PRO A 59 2.98 11.47 15.06
C PRO A 59 3.78 12.62 15.70
N ILE A 60 5.09 12.44 15.80
CA ILE A 60 6.05 13.40 16.33
C ILE A 60 7.01 13.76 15.20
N TYR A 61 7.01 15.03 14.84
CA TYR A 61 7.91 15.58 13.84
C TYR A 61 9.21 16.06 14.50
N PRO A 62 10.34 16.06 13.78
CA PRO A 62 11.65 16.47 14.31
C PRO A 62 11.65 17.88 14.93
N SER A 63 10.76 18.77 14.46
CA SER A 63 10.59 20.13 14.98
C SER A 63 9.88 20.19 16.35
N LEU A 64 9.33 19.09 16.86
CA LEU A 64 8.46 19.02 18.04
C LEU A 64 8.97 18.03 19.11
N THR A 65 10.29 17.95 19.29
CA THR A 65 10.99 16.94 20.10
C THR A 65 10.68 16.91 21.60
N ASN A 66 9.89 17.85 22.14
CA ASN A 66 9.53 17.89 23.56
C ASN A 66 8.12 17.37 23.87
N MET A 67 7.44 16.72 22.92
CA MET A 67 6.02 16.38 23.04
C MET A 67 5.71 14.87 23.08
N TYR A 68 6.61 14.06 23.63
CA TYR A 68 6.37 12.64 23.85
C TYR A 68 5.32 12.40 24.94
N ASP A 69 4.41 11.46 24.68
CA ASP A 69 3.38 11.06 25.62
C ASP A 69 3.60 9.61 26.08
N LYS A 70 3.67 9.40 27.39
CA LYS A 70 3.89 8.06 27.97
C LYS A 70 2.67 7.14 27.86
N LYS A 71 1.46 7.70 27.68
CA LYS A 71 0.21 6.94 27.69
C LYS A 71 -0.17 6.37 26.34
N ILE A 72 0.33 6.95 25.25
CA ILE A 72 -0.04 6.59 23.88
C ILE A 72 1.19 6.20 23.06
N LEU A 73 0.95 5.61 21.90
CA LEU A 73 2.00 5.27 20.95
C LEU A 73 2.56 6.55 20.29
N ASN A 74 3.87 6.76 20.37
CA ASN A 74 4.54 7.85 19.68
C ASN A 74 5.15 7.34 18.39
N ILE A 75 4.86 7.98 17.26
CA ILE A 75 5.42 7.62 15.95
C ILE A 75 6.37 8.72 15.51
N ILE A 76 7.65 8.40 15.38
CA ILE A 76 8.69 9.33 14.94
C ILE A 76 9.16 8.95 13.54
N PHE A 77 9.67 9.93 12.79
CA PHE A 77 10.15 9.73 11.42
C PHE A 77 11.68 9.78 11.31
N GLU A 78 12.34 10.28 12.34
CA GLU A 78 13.79 10.39 12.43
C GLU A 78 14.26 9.90 13.80
N HIS A 79 15.48 9.37 13.85
CA HIS A 79 16.07 8.96 15.12
C HIS A 79 16.31 10.19 15.99
N PRO A 80 15.83 10.21 17.24
CA PRO A 80 15.94 11.38 18.08
C PRO A 80 17.28 11.36 18.81
N ASN A 81 17.86 12.55 18.98
CA ASN A 81 19.09 12.73 19.76
C ASN A 81 18.88 12.60 21.28
N THR A 82 17.71 12.15 21.73
CA THR A 82 17.31 12.09 23.14
C THR A 82 16.99 10.66 23.57
N ASN A 83 17.12 10.40 24.87
CA ASN A 83 16.86 9.09 25.43
C ASN A 83 15.34 8.82 25.55
N LEU A 84 14.90 7.66 25.03
CA LEU A 84 13.49 7.29 24.89
C LEU A 84 13.08 6.07 25.75
N VAL A 85 13.87 5.70 26.76
CA VAL A 85 13.77 4.41 27.49
C VAL A 85 12.42 4.14 28.19
N ASN A 86 11.52 5.11 28.33
CA ASN A 86 10.24 4.96 29.03
C ASN A 86 9.02 5.33 28.17
N TYR A 87 9.11 5.17 26.85
CA TYR A 87 8.02 5.49 25.93
C TYR A 87 7.67 4.30 25.05
N LYS A 88 6.44 4.31 24.52
CA LYS A 88 6.03 3.44 23.41
C LYS A 88 6.39 4.16 22.11
N ILE A 89 7.41 3.68 21.41
CA ILE A 89 7.91 4.36 20.22
C ILE A 89 7.97 3.44 19.02
N ILE A 90 7.44 3.95 17.92
CA ILE A 90 7.64 3.42 16.58
C ILE A 90 8.45 4.41 15.76
N LEU A 91 9.61 3.99 15.27
CA LEU A 91 10.38 4.70 14.27
C LEU A 91 9.92 4.27 12.87
N PHE A 92 9.25 5.17 12.16
CA PHE A 92 8.81 4.96 10.78
C PHE A 92 9.86 5.50 9.81
N ASN A 93 10.96 4.75 9.67
CA ASN A 93 12.09 5.12 8.83
C ASN A 93 12.67 3.86 8.14
N LYS A 94 13.19 4.02 6.92
CA LYS A 94 13.77 2.94 6.13
C LYS A 94 15.24 2.63 6.50
N SER A 95 15.96 3.61 7.05
CA SER A 95 17.36 3.45 7.47
C SER A 95 17.43 2.67 8.77
N ILE A 96 18.18 1.57 8.82
CA ILE A 96 18.22 0.70 10.01
C ILE A 96 18.94 1.42 11.18
N HIS A 97 18.30 1.42 12.35
CA HIS A 97 18.87 1.92 13.59
C HIS A 97 19.00 0.80 14.62
N LEU A 98 20.18 0.63 15.21
CA LEU A 98 20.48 -0.48 16.11
C LEU A 98 19.74 -0.40 17.46
N ASP A 99 19.32 0.79 17.86
CA ASP A 99 18.59 1.01 19.12
C ASP A 99 17.12 0.59 19.04
N PHE A 100 16.62 0.29 17.83
CA PHE A 100 15.24 -0.11 17.58
C PHE A 100 15.17 -1.55 17.12
N ILE A 101 14.15 -2.27 17.58
CA ILE A 101 13.88 -3.63 17.09
C ILE A 101 13.23 -3.50 15.71
N PRO A 102 13.86 -4.00 14.63
CA PRO A 102 13.29 -3.89 13.30
C PRO A 102 12.06 -4.81 13.17
N TYR A 103 11.01 -4.25 12.59
CA TYR A 103 9.73 -4.90 12.36
C TYR A 103 9.33 -4.69 10.91
N ILE A 104 9.16 -5.79 10.18
CA ILE A 104 8.75 -5.72 8.77
C ILE A 104 7.23 -5.55 8.74
N PHE A 105 6.77 -4.39 8.32
CA PHE A 105 5.35 -4.13 8.15
C PHE A 105 4.96 -4.38 6.69
N THR A 106 4.22 -5.46 6.48
CA THR A 106 3.61 -5.81 5.19
C THR A 106 2.14 -6.05 5.42
N ILE A 107 1.29 -5.31 4.70
CA ILE A 107 -0.16 -5.52 4.74
C ILE A 107 -0.54 -6.40 3.55
N SER A 108 -1.26 -7.49 3.82
CA SER A 108 -1.84 -8.33 2.78
C SER A 108 -2.95 -7.62 2.01
N GLN A 109 -3.24 -8.08 0.81
CA GLN A 109 -4.31 -7.50 -0.02
C GLN A 109 -5.69 -7.57 0.67
N SER A 110 -5.97 -8.66 1.38
CA SER A 110 -7.22 -8.85 2.14
C SER A 110 -7.34 -7.86 3.30
N GLU A 111 -6.25 -7.62 4.04
CA GLU A 111 -6.21 -6.62 5.11
C GLU A 111 -6.39 -5.20 4.58
N LYS A 112 -5.76 -4.86 3.44
CA LYS A 112 -5.99 -3.57 2.75
C LYS A 112 -7.47 -3.39 2.39
N LEU A 113 -8.12 -4.43 1.87
CA LEU A 113 -9.56 -4.39 1.54
C LEU A 113 -10.45 -4.23 2.78
N ASN A 114 -10.14 -4.94 3.87
CA ASN A 114 -10.89 -4.82 5.13
C ASN A 114 -10.76 -3.43 5.76
N TYR A 115 -9.56 -2.87 5.74
CA TYR A 115 -9.31 -1.50 6.18
C TYR A 115 -10.11 -0.48 5.36
N LEU A 116 -10.11 -0.59 4.02
CA LEU A 116 -10.88 0.30 3.16
C LEU A 116 -12.38 0.23 3.45
N LYS A 117 -12.94 -0.97 3.62
CA LYS A 117 -14.35 -1.15 4.01
C LYS A 117 -14.67 -0.40 5.30
N HIS A 118 -13.80 -0.50 6.31
CA HIS A 118 -13.98 0.20 7.58
C HIS A 118 -13.96 1.73 7.40
N LYS A 119 -12.96 2.26 6.69
CA LYS A 119 -12.85 3.70 6.41
C LYS A 119 -14.07 4.28 5.70
N TYR A 120 -14.57 3.58 4.67
CA TYR A 120 -15.76 4.02 3.95
C TYR A 120 -17.05 3.85 4.75
N SER A 121 -17.16 2.81 5.59
CA SER A 121 -18.31 2.65 6.49
C SER A 121 -18.41 3.78 7.51
N GLN A 122 -17.29 4.27 8.05
CA GLN A 122 -17.27 5.41 8.96
C GLN A 122 -17.63 6.73 8.27
N ASN A 123 -17.14 6.94 7.04
CA ASN A 123 -17.51 8.13 6.25
C ASN A 123 -18.98 8.13 5.84
N LEU A 124 -19.53 6.96 5.47
CA LEU A 124 -20.97 6.80 5.21
C LEU A 124 -21.80 7.13 6.46
N ILE A 125 -21.39 6.68 7.65
CA ILE A 125 -22.09 7.02 8.91
C ILE A 125 -22.04 8.52 9.21
N SER A 126 -20.95 9.21 8.84
CA SER A 126 -20.84 10.67 9.03
C SER A 126 -21.72 11.48 8.05
N GLU A 127 -22.01 10.94 6.86
CA GLU A 127 -22.91 11.55 5.86
C GLU A 127 -24.38 11.14 6.08
N ILE A 128 -24.65 10.01 6.72
CA ILE A 128 -26.00 9.51 7.05
C ILE A 128 -26.49 10.11 8.39
N LYS A 129 -26.43 11.44 8.53
CA LYS A 129 -27.26 12.19 9.50
C LYS A 129 -28.68 12.47 8.98
N LYS A 130 -29.19 11.61 8.10
CA LYS A 130 -30.61 11.52 7.76
C LYS A 130 -31.01 10.04 7.77
N PRO A 131 -32.05 9.65 8.55
CA PRO A 131 -32.38 8.25 8.74
C PRO A 131 -33.14 7.78 7.52
N LEU A 132 -32.60 6.81 6.76
CA LEU A 132 -33.43 5.99 5.90
C LEU A 132 -32.78 4.63 5.67
N PHE A 133 -33.35 3.64 6.36
CA PHE A 133 -33.58 2.25 5.92
C PHE A 133 -32.55 1.66 4.98
N LEU A 134 -31.67 0.76 5.44
CA LEU A 134 -30.84 -0.03 4.53
C LEU A 134 -30.22 -1.30 5.17
N GLU A 135 -31.04 -2.16 5.77
CA GLU A 135 -30.61 -3.53 6.13
C GLU A 135 -30.77 -4.56 5.00
N LYS A 136 -31.19 -4.16 3.78
CA LYS A 136 -31.45 -5.11 2.68
C LYS A 136 -30.65 -4.95 1.38
N ASN A 137 -29.72 -3.99 1.24
CA ASN A 137 -28.99 -3.78 -0.03
C ASN A 137 -27.46 -3.95 0.01
N ILE A 138 -26.88 -4.68 0.95
CA ILE A 138 -25.42 -4.92 0.90
C ILE A 138 -25.03 -5.78 -0.32
N PHE A 139 -25.91 -6.67 -0.78
CA PHE A 139 -25.71 -7.45 -2.01
C PHE A 139 -26.05 -6.69 -3.31
N GLN A 140 -26.80 -5.60 -3.24
CA GLN A 140 -27.09 -4.76 -4.42
C GLN A 140 -26.06 -3.62 -4.59
N LEU A 141 -25.37 -3.22 -3.52
CA LEU A 141 -24.27 -2.26 -3.54
C LEU A 141 -23.06 -2.75 -4.38
N SER A 142 -22.80 -4.06 -4.48
CA SER A 142 -21.72 -4.58 -5.34
C SER A 142 -21.96 -4.36 -6.83
N ASN A 143 -23.22 -4.20 -7.23
CA ASN A 143 -23.61 -3.96 -8.64
C ASN A 143 -23.74 -2.46 -8.98
N HIS A 144 -23.77 -1.59 -7.96
CA HIS A 144 -23.87 -0.13 -8.12
C HIS A 144 -22.56 0.63 -7.93
N ILE A 145 -21.44 -0.03 -7.60
CA ILE A 145 -20.09 0.56 -7.71
C ILE A 145 -19.67 0.57 -9.19
N LYS A 146 -20.46 1.26 -10.02
CA LYS A 146 -20.14 1.60 -11.41
C LYS A 146 -19.41 2.94 -11.54
N PHE A 147 -19.09 3.60 -10.43
CA PHE A 147 -18.35 4.86 -10.44
C PHE A 147 -17.42 4.94 -9.23
N ILE A 148 -16.28 4.23 -9.28
CA ILE A 148 -15.11 4.70 -8.52
C ILE A 148 -14.49 5.81 -9.37
N ASN A 149 -14.99 7.03 -9.21
CA ASN A 149 -14.34 8.22 -9.73
C ASN A 149 -13.14 8.57 -8.82
N PHE A 150 -12.00 8.92 -9.45
CA PHE A 150 -10.80 9.60 -8.91
C PHE A 150 -9.67 8.74 -8.24
N PRO A 151 -8.42 9.25 -8.17
CA PRO A 151 -7.18 8.76 -8.81
C PRO A 151 -6.51 7.56 -8.10
N ILE A 152 -7.28 6.78 -7.35
CA ILE A 152 -6.79 5.67 -6.52
C ILE A 152 -6.19 4.55 -7.38
N CYS A 153 -6.67 4.36 -8.61
CA CYS A 153 -6.10 3.39 -9.56
C CYS A 153 -4.63 3.68 -9.88
N ALA A 154 -4.20 4.95 -9.88
CA ALA A 154 -2.83 5.32 -10.21
C ALA A 154 -1.80 4.87 -9.16
N LEU A 155 -2.20 4.78 -7.89
CA LEU A 155 -1.32 4.41 -6.78
C LEU A 155 -1.28 2.90 -6.51
N ILE A 156 -2.34 2.17 -6.90
CA ILE A 156 -2.48 0.74 -6.57
C ILE A 156 -1.85 -0.17 -7.65
N LEU A 157 -1.71 0.33 -8.87
CA LEU A 157 -1.22 -0.48 -9.98
C LEU A 157 0.30 -0.53 -10.04
N THR A 158 0.81 -1.74 -10.23
CA THR A 158 2.23 -1.97 -10.51
C THR A 158 2.62 -1.35 -11.86
N TYR A 159 3.92 -1.15 -12.08
CA TYR A 159 4.42 -0.65 -13.36
C TYR A 159 3.96 -1.51 -14.55
N LEU A 160 4.10 -2.83 -14.45
CA LEU A 160 3.66 -3.76 -15.49
C LEU A 160 2.14 -3.68 -15.75
N GLU A 161 1.33 -3.54 -14.71
CA GLU A 161 -0.12 -3.33 -14.86
C GLU A 161 -0.44 -2.04 -15.61
N LYS A 162 0.30 -0.96 -15.34
CA LYS A 162 0.16 0.32 -16.05
C LYS A 162 0.59 0.19 -17.52
N VAL A 163 1.70 -0.50 -17.80
CA VAL A 163 2.16 -0.79 -19.17
C VAL A 163 1.12 -1.61 -19.94
N ILE A 164 0.53 -2.62 -19.31
CA ILE A 164 -0.52 -3.44 -19.92
C ILE A 164 -1.78 -2.62 -20.18
N LEU A 165 -2.20 -1.74 -19.26
CA LEU A 165 -3.31 -0.81 -19.51
C LEU A 165 -3.03 0.15 -20.67
N PHE A 166 -1.78 0.61 -20.82
CA PHE A 166 -1.37 1.41 -21.97
C PHE A 166 -1.44 0.60 -23.27
N ALA A 167 -0.88 -0.61 -23.28
CA ALA A 167 -0.95 -1.51 -24.44
C ALA A 167 -2.41 -1.84 -24.83
N LEU A 168 -3.31 -1.96 -23.85
CA LEU A 168 -4.74 -2.20 -24.08
C LEU A 168 -5.47 -1.03 -24.74
N ASN A 169 -4.96 0.19 -24.64
CA ASN A 169 -5.50 1.33 -25.42
C ASN A 169 -5.13 1.22 -26.91
N ILE A 170 -4.09 0.47 -27.25
CA ILE A 170 -3.61 0.27 -28.63
C ILE A 170 -4.24 -0.99 -29.23
N THR A 171 -4.22 -2.10 -28.49
CA THR A 171 -4.72 -3.40 -28.96
C THR A 171 -5.44 -4.17 -27.87
N ASN A 172 -6.57 -4.78 -28.24
CA ASN A 172 -7.42 -5.53 -27.32
C ASN A 172 -7.23 -7.06 -27.40
N ARG A 173 -6.49 -7.58 -28.40
CA ARG A 173 -6.27 -9.02 -28.55
C ARG A 173 -4.96 -9.43 -27.88
N TYR A 174 -4.99 -10.54 -27.13
CA TYR A 174 -3.83 -11.07 -26.40
C TYR A 174 -2.57 -11.22 -27.25
N GLU A 175 -2.72 -11.76 -28.46
CA GLU A 175 -1.62 -12.06 -29.37
C GLU A 175 -0.81 -10.81 -29.73
N TYR A 176 -1.49 -9.69 -29.94
CA TYR A 176 -0.86 -8.41 -30.24
C TYR A 176 -0.39 -7.69 -28.98
N LEU A 177 -1.11 -7.84 -27.87
CA LEU A 177 -0.79 -7.22 -26.60
C LEU A 177 0.61 -7.61 -26.12
N PHE A 178 0.97 -8.88 -26.29
CA PHE A 178 2.33 -9.35 -25.98
C PHE A 178 3.42 -8.61 -26.77
N LYS A 179 3.18 -8.39 -28.07
CA LYS A 179 4.11 -7.67 -28.94
C LYS A 179 4.20 -6.20 -28.54
N THR A 180 3.05 -5.56 -28.29
CA THR A 180 2.98 -4.15 -27.88
C THR A 180 3.66 -3.92 -26.53
N VAL A 181 3.49 -4.81 -25.55
CA VAL A 181 4.20 -4.70 -24.24
C VAL A 181 5.71 -4.79 -24.42
N LYS A 182 6.20 -5.67 -25.30
CA LYS A 182 7.64 -5.76 -25.63
C LYS A 182 8.16 -4.49 -26.31
N GLU A 183 7.39 -3.91 -27.23
CA GLU A 183 7.76 -2.68 -27.91
C GLU A 183 7.86 -1.48 -26.94
N ILE A 184 7.01 -1.45 -25.90
CA ILE A 184 7.07 -0.42 -24.84
C ILE A 184 8.27 -0.64 -23.91
N ASP A 185 8.46 -1.87 -23.44
CA ASP A 185 9.58 -2.25 -22.59
C ASP A 185 9.99 -3.70 -22.87
N ASN A 186 11.15 -3.86 -23.51
CA ASN A 186 11.70 -5.16 -23.90
C ASN A 186 11.91 -6.09 -22.68
N ASN A 187 12.07 -5.55 -21.47
CA ASN A 187 12.29 -6.34 -20.26
C ASN A 187 11.00 -6.98 -19.72
N LEU A 188 9.83 -6.52 -20.16
CA LEU A 188 8.51 -7.00 -19.71
C LEU A 188 7.93 -8.12 -20.58
N GLY A 189 8.71 -8.62 -21.55
CA GLY A 189 8.29 -9.59 -22.57
C GLY A 189 8.04 -11.03 -22.14
N ASN A 190 7.68 -11.30 -20.88
CA ASN A 190 7.33 -12.63 -20.40
C ASN A 190 5.83 -12.91 -20.56
N SER A 191 5.46 -13.85 -21.44
CA SER A 191 4.07 -14.12 -21.81
C SER A 191 3.24 -14.65 -20.65
N PHE A 192 3.84 -15.48 -19.79
CA PHE A 192 3.21 -15.98 -18.58
C PHE A 192 2.91 -14.83 -17.61
N LEU A 193 3.89 -13.96 -17.38
CA LEU A 193 3.74 -12.80 -16.48
C LEU A 193 2.66 -11.83 -16.97
N ILE A 194 2.61 -11.56 -18.28
CA ILE A 194 1.55 -10.73 -18.88
C ILE A 194 0.18 -11.37 -18.68
N LYS A 195 0.05 -12.69 -18.88
CA LYS A 195 -1.21 -13.41 -18.67
C LYS A 195 -1.67 -13.39 -17.22
N VAL A 196 -0.76 -13.61 -16.26
CA VAL A 196 -1.04 -13.50 -14.82
C VAL A 196 -1.49 -12.08 -14.48
N THR A 197 -0.83 -11.07 -15.06
CA THR A 197 -1.15 -9.66 -14.80
C THR A 197 -2.51 -9.26 -15.40
N LEU A 198 -2.85 -9.75 -16.60
CA LEU A 198 -4.19 -9.57 -17.17
C LEU A 198 -5.27 -10.20 -16.29
N ASN A 199 -5.03 -11.39 -15.74
CA ASN A 199 -5.96 -12.00 -14.78
C ASN A 199 -6.09 -11.16 -13.50
N SER A 200 -4.98 -10.59 -12.99
CA SER A 200 -5.01 -9.63 -11.88
C SER A 200 -5.89 -8.42 -12.20
N LEU A 201 -5.73 -7.82 -13.38
CA LEU A 201 -6.53 -6.67 -13.83
C LEU A 201 -8.02 -7.01 -14.00
N VAL A 202 -8.34 -8.22 -14.47
CA VAL A 202 -9.73 -8.73 -14.54
C VAL A 202 -10.31 -8.86 -13.13
N ASN A 203 -9.56 -9.48 -12.21
CA ASN A 203 -10.00 -9.64 -10.81
C ASN A 203 -10.17 -8.30 -10.08
N LYS A 204 -9.41 -7.27 -10.49
CA LYS A 204 -9.54 -5.89 -10.00
C LYS A 204 -10.71 -5.12 -10.66
N ASN A 205 -11.47 -5.74 -11.56
CA ASN A 205 -12.56 -5.11 -12.34
C ASN A 205 -12.11 -3.89 -13.16
N LEU A 206 -10.86 -3.87 -13.61
CA LEU A 206 -10.34 -2.79 -14.46
C LEU A 206 -10.52 -3.13 -15.94
N ILE A 207 -10.50 -4.42 -16.28
CA ILE A 207 -10.66 -4.92 -17.64
C ILE A 207 -11.63 -6.12 -17.65
N ILE A 208 -12.35 -6.32 -18.76
CA ILE A 208 -13.15 -7.53 -19.02
C ILE A 208 -12.39 -8.41 -19.99
N LYS A 209 -12.42 -9.72 -19.76
CA LYS A 209 -11.97 -10.72 -20.72
C LYS A 209 -13.17 -11.37 -21.42
N ARG A 210 -13.12 -11.43 -22.76
CA ARG A 210 -14.06 -12.17 -23.62
C ARG A 210 -13.25 -13.02 -24.59
N GLY A 211 -13.03 -14.29 -24.24
CA GLY A 211 -12.11 -15.16 -24.98
C GLY A 211 -10.68 -14.63 -24.96
N ASN A 212 -10.13 -14.30 -26.13
CA ASN A 212 -8.80 -13.70 -26.29
C ASN A 212 -8.81 -12.17 -26.39
N ILE A 213 -9.96 -11.54 -26.18
CA ILE A 213 -10.14 -10.09 -26.23
C ILE A 213 -10.24 -9.54 -24.80
N TYR A 214 -9.55 -8.44 -24.55
CA TYR A 214 -9.53 -7.71 -23.29
C TYR A 214 -9.99 -6.28 -23.53
N SER A 215 -10.90 -5.77 -22.71
CA SER A 215 -11.44 -4.42 -22.88
C SER A 215 -11.41 -3.67 -21.55
N ILE A 216 -10.97 -2.42 -21.56
CA ILE A 216 -10.92 -1.58 -20.37
C ILE A 216 -12.35 -1.14 -20.01
N ILE A 217 -12.70 -1.22 -18.72
CA ILE A 217 -14.02 -0.80 -18.19
C ILE A 217 -13.96 0.59 -17.57
N VAL A 218 -12.76 0.97 -17.13
CA VAL A 218 -12.51 2.21 -16.41
C VAL A 218 -12.66 3.41 -17.37
N ASP A 219 -13.09 4.54 -16.83
CA ASP A 219 -13.21 5.77 -17.59
C ASP A 219 -11.85 6.25 -18.12
N ARG A 220 -11.88 6.86 -19.32
CA ARG A 220 -10.68 7.31 -20.02
C ARG A 220 -9.84 8.29 -19.18
N LYS A 221 -10.47 9.16 -18.39
CA LYS A 221 -9.77 10.16 -17.56
C LYS A 221 -8.94 9.48 -16.47
N THR A 222 -9.48 8.46 -15.80
CA THR A 222 -8.74 7.68 -14.79
C THR A 222 -7.55 6.94 -15.40
N ILE A 223 -7.72 6.38 -16.61
CA ILE A 223 -6.61 5.73 -17.32
C ILE A 223 -5.52 6.77 -17.66
N GLU A 224 -5.91 7.95 -18.14
CA GLU A 224 -4.97 9.04 -18.45
C GLU A 224 -4.15 9.48 -17.23
N ILE A 225 -4.79 9.68 -16.07
CA ILE A 225 -4.10 10.03 -14.82
C ILE A 225 -3.14 8.91 -14.39
N THR A 226 -3.61 7.65 -14.49
CA THR A 226 -2.82 6.46 -14.13
C THR A 226 -1.56 6.35 -14.98
N LEU A 227 -1.68 6.59 -16.29
CA LEU A 227 -0.58 6.46 -17.24
C LEU A 227 0.40 7.65 -17.19
N LYS A 228 -0.10 8.87 -16.95
CA LYS A 228 0.76 10.04 -16.70
C LYS A 228 1.72 9.82 -15.53
N SER A 229 1.30 9.08 -14.50
CA SER A 229 2.14 8.78 -13.32
C SER A 229 3.41 7.97 -13.64
N VAL A 230 3.47 7.32 -14.81
CA VAL A 230 4.63 6.56 -15.29
C VAL A 230 5.23 7.16 -16.57
N GLY A 231 4.83 8.38 -16.92
CA GLY A 231 5.36 9.11 -18.07
C GLY A 231 4.71 8.76 -19.41
N PHE A 232 3.62 7.99 -19.43
CA PHE A 232 2.88 7.68 -20.65
C PHE A 232 1.78 8.73 -20.91
N ASP A 233 1.66 9.18 -22.16
CA ASP A 233 0.61 10.10 -22.60
C ASP A 233 -0.28 9.44 -23.64
N ILE A 234 -1.55 9.24 -23.30
CA ILE A 234 -2.55 8.61 -24.17
C ILE A 234 -2.88 9.49 -25.38
N ASN A 235 -2.73 10.82 -25.25
CA ASN A 235 -3.07 11.76 -26.32
C ASN A 235 -1.94 11.93 -27.35
N ARG A 236 -0.82 11.21 -27.17
CA ARG A 236 0.34 11.21 -28.08
C ARG A 236 0.49 9.91 -28.88
N LEU A 237 -0.46 8.99 -28.77
CA LEU A 237 -0.60 7.79 -29.61
C LEU A 237 -1.43 8.11 -30.86
#